data_AF-A0A354F4A6-F1
#
_entry.id   AF-A0A354F4A6-F1
#
_cell.length_a   1.000
_cell.length_b   1.000
_cell.length_c   1.000
_cell.angle_alpha   90.00
_cell.angle_beta   90.00
_cell.angle_gamma   90.00
#
_symmetry.space_group_name_H-M   'P 1'
#
loop_
_entity.id
_entity.type
_entity.pdbx_description
1 polymer ?
#
loop_
_entity_poly.entity_id
_entity_poly.type
_entity_poly.pdbx_seq_one_letter_code
_entity_poly.pdbx_strand_id
1 'polypeptide(L)'
;MGNQVIKRYFEPDIFEMVKNDLKFLIKIIITSGFEYDLQIREKYFNLYYRGNSLSKVTPKPEHNSYEISIHEKFFSETEAEKDKRFTSEPKGAYLCLNISRELLHPFFQIKHLKEFGSNIKNVNYQEEITFEQMLITDNVNRQDFIIIDRQVMDHTSNQRMDLLALKQKMGNDYQFCVVEVKLGNNPELQGDVIKQLEGYVERISKNFEDYKKCYELNFKQKKELDLYESQDKIRNLEINIVDGVSGIIVVGGYSCIAKDRIEELKQKTPDIRILPVWNMIDFSKAL
;
A
#
# COMPACT_ATOMS: atom_id res chain seq x y z
N MET A 1 23.82 11.86 -13.70
CA MET A 1 22.41 12.02 -13.31
C MET A 1 22.29 11.48 -11.90
N GLY A 2 21.88 12.30 -10.92
CA GLY A 2 21.74 11.83 -9.54
C GLY A 2 20.67 10.74 -9.46
N ASN A 3 20.90 9.72 -8.65
CA ASN A 3 19.87 8.69 -8.40
C ASN A 3 18.68 9.35 -7.70
N GLN A 4 17.48 9.20 -8.27
CA GLN A 4 16.23 9.66 -7.66
C GLN A 4 16.09 9.02 -6.27
N VAL A 5 15.69 9.80 -5.26
CA VAL A 5 15.57 9.34 -3.87
C VAL A 5 14.48 8.26 -3.74
N ILE A 6 13.43 8.33 -4.57
CA ILE A 6 12.33 7.38 -4.57
C ILE A 6 11.84 7.11 -6.01
N LYS A 7 11.49 5.85 -6.28
CA LYS A 7 10.89 5.44 -7.56
C LYS A 7 9.79 4.40 -7.33
N ARG A 8 8.57 4.80 -7.70
CA ARG A 8 7.31 4.03 -7.58
C ARG A 8 6.58 3.97 -8.92
N TYR A 9 7.31 3.97 -10.01
CA TYR A 9 6.75 3.85 -11.35
C TYR A 9 7.67 2.96 -12.18
N PHE A 10 7.09 2.29 -13.17
CA PHE A 10 7.81 1.46 -14.12
C PHE A 10 8.41 2.30 -15.24
N GLU A 11 9.53 1.83 -15.79
CA GLU A 11 10.01 2.28 -17.10
C GLU A 11 9.03 1.85 -18.21
N PRO A 12 9.01 2.52 -19.38
CA PRO A 12 7.99 2.31 -20.40
C PRO A 12 7.84 0.86 -20.89
N ASP A 13 8.94 0.14 -21.08
CA ASP A 13 8.95 -1.26 -21.53
C ASP A 13 8.34 -2.21 -20.50
N ILE A 14 8.71 -2.06 -19.23
CA ILE A 14 8.13 -2.80 -18.11
C ILE A 14 6.64 -2.45 -17.97
N PHE A 15 6.31 -1.17 -18.07
CA PHE A 15 4.93 -0.70 -17.91
C PHE A 15 4.00 -1.29 -18.98
N GLU A 16 4.41 -1.28 -20.25
CA GLU A 16 3.61 -1.85 -21.34
C GLU A 16 3.38 -3.36 -21.16
N MET A 17 4.40 -4.11 -20.73
CA MET A 17 4.25 -5.54 -20.42
C MET A 17 3.23 -5.74 -19.29
N VAL A 18 3.40 -5.02 -18.17
CA VAL A 18 2.50 -5.08 -17.01
C VAL A 18 1.06 -4.71 -17.37
N LYS A 19 0.86 -3.64 -18.14
CA LYS A 19 -0.45 -3.15 -18.56
C LYS A 19 -1.21 -4.14 -19.44
N ASN A 20 -0.51 -4.84 -20.32
CA ASN A 20 -1.11 -5.84 -21.18
C ASN A 20 -1.51 -7.12 -20.40
N ASP A 21 -0.72 -7.49 -19.40
CA ASP A 21 -0.84 -8.82 -18.78
C ASP A 21 -1.68 -8.82 -17.50
N LEU A 22 -1.80 -7.68 -16.80
CA LEU A 22 -2.44 -7.64 -15.48
C LEU A 22 -3.94 -7.39 -15.48
N LYS A 23 -4.61 -7.20 -16.62
CA LYS A 23 -6.06 -6.89 -16.66
C LYS A 23 -6.91 -7.85 -15.82
N PHE A 24 -6.58 -9.14 -15.81
CA PHE A 24 -7.27 -10.14 -14.98
C PHE A 24 -7.11 -9.86 -13.48
N LEU A 25 -5.92 -9.43 -13.04
CA LEU A 25 -5.58 -9.17 -11.65
C LEU A 25 -6.21 -7.87 -11.16
N ILE A 26 -6.25 -6.83 -12.00
CA ILE A 26 -6.93 -5.57 -11.72
C ILE A 26 -8.42 -5.82 -11.46
N LYS A 27 -9.07 -6.64 -12.28
CA LYS A 27 -10.45 -7.06 -12.06
C LYS A 27 -10.63 -7.76 -10.71
N ILE A 28 -9.70 -8.63 -10.31
CA ILE A 28 -9.75 -9.32 -9.00
C ILE A 28 -9.63 -8.31 -7.85
N ILE A 29 -8.72 -7.34 -7.95
CA ILE A 29 -8.54 -6.27 -6.96
C ILE A 29 -9.85 -5.50 -6.77
N ILE A 30 -10.43 -4.99 -7.85
CA ILE A 30 -11.67 -4.21 -7.83
C ILE A 30 -12.84 -5.03 -7.27
N THR A 31 -13.05 -6.24 -7.78
CA THR A 31 -14.19 -7.09 -7.38
C THR A 31 -14.09 -7.61 -5.95
N SER A 32 -12.88 -7.62 -5.38
CA SER A 32 -12.67 -7.94 -3.96
C SER A 32 -13.00 -6.79 -3.01
N GLY A 33 -13.42 -5.62 -3.53
CA GLY A 33 -13.56 -4.42 -2.72
C GLY A 33 -12.22 -3.91 -2.19
N PHE A 34 -11.14 -4.12 -2.95
CA PHE A 34 -9.76 -3.79 -2.57
C PHE A 34 -9.23 -4.54 -1.34
N GLU A 35 -9.76 -5.74 -1.03
CA GLU A 35 -9.08 -6.66 -0.11
C GLU A 35 -7.71 -7.11 -0.66
N TYR A 36 -7.60 -7.21 -2.00
CA TYR A 36 -6.32 -7.23 -2.68
C TYR A 36 -5.90 -5.81 -3.06
N ASP A 37 -4.60 -5.58 -3.09
CA ASP A 37 -4.03 -4.28 -3.47
C ASP A 37 -2.74 -4.47 -4.28
N LEU A 38 -2.42 -3.52 -5.15
CA LEU A 38 -1.22 -3.52 -5.97
C LEU A 38 -0.45 -2.23 -5.78
N GLN A 39 0.80 -2.36 -5.36
CA GLN A 39 1.70 -1.22 -5.24
C GLN A 39 2.91 -1.36 -6.15
N ILE A 40 3.03 -0.40 -7.07
CA ILE A 40 4.16 -0.28 -7.97
C ILE A 40 5.38 0.15 -7.15
N ARG A 41 6.49 -0.56 -7.34
CA ARG A 41 7.81 -0.21 -6.81
C ARG A 41 8.68 0.22 -8.00
N GLU A 42 9.99 0.08 -7.92
CA GLU A 42 10.85 0.53 -9.02
C GLU A 42 10.78 -0.41 -10.23
N LYS A 43 11.17 -1.68 -10.03
CA LYS A 43 11.26 -2.71 -11.09
C LYS A 43 10.32 -3.89 -10.86
N TYR A 44 9.46 -3.79 -9.85
CA TYR A 44 8.53 -4.82 -9.45
C TYR A 44 7.26 -4.17 -8.90
N PHE A 45 6.22 -4.97 -8.71
CA PHE A 45 5.08 -4.58 -7.87
C PHE A 45 4.92 -5.60 -6.74
N ASN A 46 4.37 -5.13 -5.63
CA ASN A 46 3.85 -6.00 -4.60
C ASN A 46 2.36 -6.20 -4.83
N LEU A 47 1.91 -7.45 -4.78
CA LEU A 47 0.52 -7.81 -4.61
C LEU A 47 0.29 -8.05 -3.12
N TYR A 48 -0.73 -7.41 -2.56
CA TYR A 48 -1.11 -7.54 -1.18
C TYR A 48 -2.46 -8.25 -1.06
N TYR A 49 -2.67 -8.96 0.05
CA TYR A 49 -3.98 -9.42 0.49
C TYR A 49 -4.16 -9.07 1.96
N ARG A 50 -5.19 -8.28 2.27
CA ARG A 50 -5.51 -7.79 3.62
C ARG A 50 -4.29 -7.24 4.37
N GLY A 51 -3.58 -6.32 3.74
CA GLY A 51 -2.41 -5.69 4.34
C GLY A 51 -1.10 -6.49 4.18
N ASN A 52 -1.14 -7.79 3.90
CA ASN A 52 0.05 -8.63 3.82
C ASN A 52 0.62 -8.71 2.41
N SER A 53 1.95 -8.62 2.28
CA SER A 53 2.62 -8.77 0.98
C SER A 53 2.54 -10.22 0.54
N LEU A 54 1.51 -10.54 -0.25
CA LEU A 54 1.26 -11.87 -0.80
C LEU A 54 2.38 -12.29 -1.73
N SER A 55 2.78 -11.42 -2.66
CA SER A 55 3.90 -11.70 -3.56
C SER A 55 4.58 -10.43 -4.04
N LYS A 56 5.88 -10.52 -4.27
CA LYS A 56 6.64 -9.58 -5.09
C LYS A 56 6.72 -10.14 -6.50
N VAL A 57 6.37 -9.33 -7.51
CA VAL A 57 6.37 -9.75 -8.92
C VAL A 57 7.25 -8.80 -9.71
N THR A 58 8.34 -9.32 -10.27
CA THR A 58 9.33 -8.60 -11.07
C THR A 58 9.15 -8.98 -12.54
N PRO A 59 8.63 -8.09 -13.40
CA PRO A 59 8.58 -8.33 -14.84
C PRO A 59 10.00 -8.39 -15.42
N LYS A 60 10.21 -9.26 -16.41
CA LYS A 60 11.48 -9.44 -17.13
C LYS A 60 11.22 -9.36 -18.64
N PRO A 61 11.04 -8.15 -19.21
CA PRO A 61 10.73 -7.97 -20.63
C PRO A 61 11.74 -8.65 -21.56
N GLU A 62 13.03 -8.60 -21.20
CA GLU A 62 14.14 -9.22 -21.93
C GLU A 62 14.06 -10.75 -22.02
N HIS A 63 13.29 -11.38 -21.14
CA HIS A 63 13.09 -12.83 -21.06
C HIS A 63 11.63 -13.24 -21.33
N ASN A 64 10.75 -12.28 -21.67
CA ASN A 64 9.30 -12.50 -21.80
C ASN A 64 8.71 -13.31 -20.60
N SER A 65 9.13 -12.95 -19.39
CA SER A 65 8.84 -13.73 -18.18
C SER A 65 8.59 -12.84 -16.97
N TYR A 66 8.18 -13.48 -15.88
CA TYR A 66 8.02 -12.88 -14.56
C TYR A 66 8.79 -13.69 -13.52
N GLU A 67 9.51 -13.00 -12.66
CA GLU A 67 10.01 -13.57 -11.40
C GLU A 67 8.99 -13.25 -10.29
N ILE A 68 8.49 -14.29 -9.63
CA ILE A 68 7.55 -14.19 -8.52
C ILE A 68 8.26 -14.65 -7.25
N SER A 69 8.20 -13.83 -6.21
CA SER A 69 8.66 -14.19 -4.86
C SER A 69 7.47 -14.20 -3.91
N ILE A 70 7.20 -15.36 -3.30
CA ILE A 70 6.09 -15.59 -2.36
C ILE A 70 6.63 -16.23 -1.09
N HIS A 71 6.10 -15.86 0.08
CA HIS A 71 6.54 -16.47 1.34
C HIS A 71 6.15 -17.95 1.37
N GLU A 72 7.03 -18.82 1.85
CA GLU A 72 6.81 -20.29 1.89
C GLU A 72 5.47 -20.64 2.55
N LYS A 73 5.23 -20.12 3.77
CA LYS A 73 3.95 -20.24 4.50
C LYS A 73 2.69 -19.87 3.71
N PHE A 74 2.77 -19.05 2.66
CA PHE A 74 1.61 -18.68 1.84
C PHE A 74 1.42 -19.63 0.66
N PHE A 75 2.51 -20.24 0.17
CA PHE A 75 2.53 -21.08 -1.01
C PHE A 75 2.44 -22.58 -0.71
N SER A 76 2.97 -23.03 0.43
CA SER A 76 2.98 -24.44 0.81
C SER A 76 1.57 -25.02 0.95
N GLU A 77 1.44 -26.30 0.58
CA GLU A 77 0.23 -27.10 0.58
C GLU A 77 -0.87 -26.60 -0.39
N THR A 78 -0.55 -25.65 -1.25
CA THR A 78 -1.47 -25.10 -2.25
C THR A 78 -1.50 -25.92 -3.53
N GLU A 79 -2.51 -25.71 -4.36
CA GLU A 79 -2.60 -26.33 -5.67
C GLU A 79 -1.59 -25.75 -6.65
N ALA A 80 -1.17 -24.50 -6.44
CA ALA A 80 -0.07 -23.89 -7.20
C ALA A 80 1.27 -24.59 -6.93
N GLU A 81 1.53 -25.04 -5.71
CA GLU A 81 2.74 -25.81 -5.38
C GLU A 81 2.76 -27.19 -6.06
N LYS A 82 1.60 -27.83 -6.19
CA LYS A 82 1.47 -29.16 -6.82
C LYS A 82 1.46 -29.12 -8.33
N ASP A 83 1.27 -27.94 -8.92
CA ASP A 83 1.18 -27.76 -10.37
C ASP A 83 2.57 -27.74 -11.01
N LYS A 84 2.84 -28.75 -11.85
CA LYS A 84 4.14 -28.96 -12.51
C LYS A 84 4.56 -27.82 -13.43
N ARG A 85 3.64 -26.92 -13.80
CA ARG A 85 3.96 -25.71 -14.57
C ARG A 85 4.76 -24.69 -13.74
N PHE A 86 4.70 -24.78 -12.42
CA PHE A 86 5.35 -23.85 -11.51
C PHE A 86 6.46 -24.58 -10.76
N THR A 87 7.70 -24.24 -11.09
CA THR A 87 8.87 -24.68 -10.33
C THR A 87 9.33 -23.53 -9.45
N SER A 88 9.53 -23.81 -8.17
CA SER A 88 10.01 -22.85 -7.19
C SER A 88 11.38 -23.23 -6.66
N GLU A 89 12.18 -22.21 -6.35
CA GLU A 89 13.47 -22.36 -5.69
C GLU A 89 13.45 -21.63 -4.34
N PRO A 90 13.95 -22.25 -3.26
CA PRO A 90 13.98 -21.62 -1.94
C PRO A 90 15.02 -20.49 -1.89
N LYS A 91 14.62 -19.37 -1.26
CA LYS A 91 15.45 -18.19 -1.02
C LYS A 91 15.15 -17.62 0.37
N GLY A 92 15.70 -18.26 1.39
CA GLY A 92 15.37 -17.96 2.78
C GLY A 92 13.93 -18.38 3.10
N ALA A 93 13.14 -17.49 3.70
CA ALA A 93 11.72 -17.73 3.99
C ALA A 93 10.78 -17.59 2.77
N TYR A 94 11.34 -17.31 1.60
CA TYR A 94 10.60 -17.09 0.36
C TYR A 94 10.91 -18.17 -0.67
N LEU A 95 9.95 -18.39 -1.56
CA LEU A 95 10.07 -19.21 -2.75
C LEU A 95 10.06 -18.29 -3.97
N CYS A 96 11.02 -18.51 -4.87
CA CYS A 96 11.15 -17.76 -6.13
C CYS A 96 10.75 -18.65 -7.31
N LEU A 97 9.86 -18.15 -8.16
CA LEU A 97 9.41 -18.81 -9.39
C LEU A 97 9.73 -17.93 -10.57
N ASN A 98 10.33 -18.51 -11.62
CA ASN A 98 10.45 -17.86 -12.92
C ASN A 98 9.42 -18.48 -13.86
N ILE A 99 8.41 -17.71 -14.25
CA ILE A 99 7.33 -18.18 -15.11
C ILE A 99 7.30 -17.40 -16.41
N SER A 100 6.92 -18.05 -17.51
CA SER A 100 6.68 -17.35 -18.76
C SER A 100 5.47 -16.41 -18.63
N ARG A 101 5.39 -15.42 -19.51
CA ARG A 101 4.30 -14.44 -19.56
C ARG A 101 2.91 -15.07 -19.57
N GLU A 102 2.74 -16.16 -20.31
CA GLU A 102 1.45 -16.86 -20.49
C GLU A 102 1.00 -17.58 -19.20
N LEU A 103 1.93 -17.86 -18.30
CA LEU A 103 1.68 -18.54 -17.04
C LEU A 103 1.33 -17.58 -15.89
N LEU A 104 1.42 -16.26 -16.08
CA LEU A 104 1.09 -15.28 -15.05
C LEU A 104 -0.36 -15.37 -14.58
N HIS A 105 -1.30 -15.41 -15.53
CA HIS A 105 -2.72 -15.55 -15.20
C HIS A 105 -3.05 -16.92 -14.60
N PRO A 106 -2.58 -18.06 -15.16
CA PRO A 106 -2.69 -19.36 -14.50
C PRO A 106 -2.14 -19.41 -13.08
N PHE A 107 -1.03 -18.70 -12.79
CA PHE A 107 -0.45 -18.65 -11.45
C PHE A 107 -1.34 -17.85 -10.48
N PHE A 108 -1.77 -16.65 -10.89
CA PHE A 108 -2.61 -15.75 -10.07
C PHE A 108 -4.12 -15.91 -10.33
N GLN A 109 -4.56 -17.10 -10.72
CA GLN A 109 -5.99 -17.37 -10.85
C GLN A 109 -6.68 -17.31 -9.48
N ILE A 110 -7.98 -17.00 -9.47
CA ILE A 110 -8.77 -16.81 -8.23
C ILE A 110 -8.66 -18.01 -7.28
N LYS A 111 -8.59 -19.25 -7.81
CA LYS A 111 -8.40 -20.46 -6.99
C LYS A 111 -7.12 -20.37 -6.13
N HIS A 112 -5.99 -20.08 -6.76
CA HIS A 112 -4.70 -19.99 -6.07
C HIS A 112 -4.66 -18.79 -5.11
N LEU A 113 -5.15 -17.62 -5.55
CA LEU A 113 -5.20 -16.44 -4.69
C LEU A 113 -6.03 -16.68 -3.41
N LYS A 114 -7.13 -17.43 -3.50
CA LYS A 114 -7.93 -17.82 -2.32
C LYS A 114 -7.16 -18.74 -1.37
N GLU A 115 -6.40 -19.70 -1.90
CA GLU A 115 -5.57 -20.59 -1.08
C GLU A 115 -4.43 -19.82 -0.40
N PHE A 116 -3.73 -18.96 -1.16
CA PHE A 116 -2.71 -18.05 -0.61
C PHE A 116 -3.31 -17.16 0.47
N GLY A 117 -4.49 -16.58 0.22
CA GLY A 117 -5.21 -15.75 1.18
C GLY A 117 -5.68 -16.51 2.43
N SER A 118 -6.02 -17.79 2.31
CA SER A 118 -6.36 -18.66 3.43
C SER A 118 -5.13 -18.97 4.28
N ASN A 119 -4.02 -19.33 3.63
CA ASN A 119 -2.74 -19.55 4.30
C ASN A 119 -2.27 -18.28 5.00
N ILE A 120 -2.46 -17.13 4.36
CA ILE A 120 -2.27 -15.83 5.00
C ILE A 120 -3.08 -15.83 6.31
N LYS A 121 -4.41 -15.95 6.31
CA LYS A 121 -5.24 -15.87 7.54
C LYS A 121 -4.74 -16.75 8.71
N ASN A 122 -4.10 -17.87 8.45
CA ASN A 122 -3.58 -18.79 9.46
C ASN A 122 -2.28 -18.33 10.16
N VAL A 123 -1.52 -17.39 9.58
CA VAL A 123 -0.18 -17.01 10.08
C VAL A 123 -0.23 -16.00 11.26
N ASN A 124 -1.43 -15.65 11.75
CA ASN A 124 -1.71 -14.74 12.87
C ASN A 124 -1.07 -13.34 12.71
N TYR A 125 -1.91 -12.34 12.42
CA TYR A 125 -1.45 -11.04 11.93
C TYR A 125 -1.20 -9.98 12.99
N GLN A 126 -0.29 -9.06 12.64
CA GLN A 126 -0.17 -7.78 13.31
C GLN A 126 -1.45 -6.97 13.06
N GLU A 127 -2.17 -6.67 14.13
CA GLU A 127 -3.42 -5.92 14.12
C GLU A 127 -3.28 -4.55 13.42
N GLU A 128 -2.11 -3.89 13.54
CA GLU A 128 -1.81 -2.62 12.86
C GLU A 128 -1.84 -2.74 11.33
N ILE A 129 -1.30 -3.83 10.76
CA ILE A 129 -1.34 -4.08 9.30
C ILE A 129 -2.79 -4.24 8.82
N THR A 130 -3.62 -4.89 9.63
CA THR A 130 -5.05 -5.03 9.30
C THR A 130 -5.74 -3.67 9.38
N PHE A 131 -5.38 -2.84 10.36
CA PHE A 131 -5.93 -1.50 10.51
C PHE A 131 -5.51 -0.56 9.37
N GLU A 132 -4.25 -0.60 8.91
CA GLU A 132 -3.79 0.09 7.69
C GLU A 132 -4.66 -0.27 6.49
N GLN A 133 -4.91 -1.57 6.28
CA GLN A 133 -5.73 -2.04 5.17
C GLN A 133 -7.15 -1.49 5.24
N MET A 134 -7.77 -1.50 6.43
CA MET A 134 -9.11 -0.94 6.61
C MET A 134 -9.15 0.54 6.24
N LEU A 135 -8.14 1.31 6.65
CA LEU A 135 -8.03 2.72 6.26
C LEU A 135 -7.93 2.90 4.75
N ILE A 136 -7.16 2.05 4.05
CA ILE A 136 -7.07 2.07 2.58
C ILE A 136 -8.44 1.79 1.95
N THR A 137 -9.10 0.69 2.34
CA THR A 137 -10.36 0.26 1.71
C THR A 137 -11.48 1.25 1.95
N ASP A 138 -11.57 1.82 3.16
CA ASP A 138 -12.65 2.72 3.54
C ASP A 138 -12.50 4.13 2.93
N ASN A 139 -11.31 4.46 2.43
CA ASN A 139 -11.03 5.75 1.77
C ASN A 139 -10.85 5.63 0.24
N VAL A 140 -11.09 4.46 -0.34
CA VAL A 140 -10.76 4.17 -1.74
C VAL A 140 -11.48 5.05 -2.77
N ASN A 141 -12.65 5.64 -2.44
CA ASN A 141 -13.41 6.49 -3.36
C ASN A 141 -13.46 7.96 -2.90
N ARG A 142 -12.39 8.46 -2.28
CA ARG A 142 -12.26 9.86 -1.83
C ARG A 142 -11.35 10.67 -2.73
N GLN A 143 -11.87 11.75 -3.30
CA GLN A 143 -11.08 12.70 -4.08
C GLN A 143 -10.30 13.67 -3.21
N ASP A 144 -10.79 13.98 -2.00
CA ASP A 144 -10.18 14.96 -1.10
C ASP A 144 -8.99 14.39 -0.32
N PHE A 145 -8.90 13.06 -0.23
CA PHE A 145 -7.85 12.33 0.47
C PHE A 145 -7.60 10.97 -0.18
N ILE A 146 -6.53 10.85 -0.97
CA ILE A 146 -6.18 9.66 -1.74
C ILE A 146 -4.98 8.99 -1.07
N ILE A 147 -5.13 7.79 -0.52
CA ILE A 147 -3.99 7.00 -0.05
C ILE A 147 -3.28 6.44 -1.28
N ILE A 148 -2.06 6.94 -1.56
CA ILE A 148 -1.35 6.70 -2.82
C ILE A 148 -0.33 5.57 -2.72
N ASP A 149 0.20 5.31 -1.53
CA ASP A 149 1.14 4.22 -1.28
C ASP A 149 1.10 3.79 0.20
N ARG A 150 1.67 2.63 0.47
CA ARG A 150 1.84 2.04 1.79
C ARG A 150 3.23 1.47 1.96
N GLN A 151 3.70 1.43 3.21
CA GLN A 151 4.98 0.88 3.60
C GLN A 151 6.13 1.55 2.82
N VAL A 152 6.13 2.89 2.82
CA VAL A 152 7.00 3.71 1.96
C VAL A 152 8.40 3.82 2.55
N MET A 153 9.37 3.28 1.81
CA MET A 153 10.80 3.50 2.02
C MET A 153 11.41 4.20 0.80
N ASP A 154 12.37 5.09 1.06
CA ASP A 154 13.20 5.74 0.04
C ASP A 154 14.68 5.37 0.23
N HIS A 155 15.53 5.78 -0.70
CA HIS A 155 16.95 5.41 -0.69
C HIS A 155 17.79 6.20 0.34
N THR A 156 17.19 7.15 1.06
CA THR A 156 17.90 7.99 2.03
C THR A 156 17.78 7.49 3.47
N SER A 157 16.86 6.56 3.75
CA SER A 157 16.64 6.05 5.10
C SER A 157 16.01 4.66 5.11
N ASN A 158 16.40 3.86 6.11
CA ASN A 158 15.80 2.55 6.36
C ASN A 158 14.46 2.63 7.10
N GLN A 159 14.01 3.83 7.51
CA GLN A 159 12.73 4.00 8.15
C GLN A 159 11.59 3.97 7.13
N ARG A 160 10.54 3.23 7.48
CA ARG A 160 9.37 2.97 6.65
C ARG A 160 8.17 3.75 7.17
N MET A 161 7.58 4.58 6.32
CA MET A 161 6.29 5.23 6.61
C MET A 161 5.17 4.22 6.43
N ASP A 162 4.17 4.23 7.32
CA ASP A 162 3.03 3.30 7.24
C ASP A 162 2.21 3.56 5.96
N LEU A 163 1.68 4.77 5.81
CA LEU A 163 0.88 5.17 4.66
C LEU A 163 1.30 6.57 4.15
N LEU A 164 1.25 6.75 2.84
CA LEU A 164 1.39 8.05 2.20
C LEU A 164 0.11 8.39 1.44
N ALA A 165 -0.40 9.59 1.66
CA ALA A 165 -1.60 10.09 1.03
C ALA A 165 -1.36 11.43 0.32
N LEU A 166 -2.29 11.74 -0.59
CA LEU A 166 -2.45 13.03 -1.25
C LEU A 166 -3.69 13.69 -0.68
N LYS A 167 -3.51 14.83 -0.04
CA LYS A 167 -4.58 15.65 0.52
C LYS A 167 -4.88 16.81 -0.41
N GLN A 168 -6.13 16.97 -0.82
CA GLN A 168 -6.54 18.04 -1.71
C GLN A 168 -6.36 19.40 -1.01
N LYS A 169 -5.69 20.33 -1.68
CA LYS A 169 -5.56 21.73 -1.27
C LYS A 169 -6.65 22.56 -1.93
N MET A 170 -6.73 22.50 -3.26
CA MET A 170 -7.73 23.22 -4.07
C MET A 170 -7.80 22.64 -5.48
N GLY A 171 -9.00 22.33 -5.98
CA GLY A 171 -9.14 21.77 -7.33
C GLY A 171 -8.31 20.50 -7.51
N ASN A 172 -7.40 20.51 -8.48
CA ASN A 172 -6.51 19.38 -8.75
C ASN A 172 -5.15 19.49 -8.03
N ASP A 173 -4.97 20.49 -7.16
CA ASP A 173 -3.74 20.65 -6.39
C ASP A 173 -3.79 19.80 -5.12
N TYR A 174 -2.78 18.96 -4.95
CA TYR A 174 -2.62 18.03 -3.83
C TYR A 174 -1.32 18.27 -3.09
N GLN A 175 -1.31 18.00 -1.79
CA GLN A 175 -0.13 18.03 -0.94
C GLN A 175 0.10 16.64 -0.34
N PHE A 176 1.36 16.32 -0.01
CA PHE A 176 1.66 15.07 0.67
C PHE A 176 1.14 15.08 2.11
N CYS A 177 0.61 13.94 2.54
CA CYS A 177 0.20 13.68 3.90
C CYS A 177 0.77 12.34 4.34
N VAL A 178 1.73 12.35 5.27
CA VAL A 178 2.21 11.14 5.92
C VAL A 178 1.20 10.73 6.98
N VAL A 179 0.80 9.46 6.96
CA VAL A 179 -0.17 8.91 7.90
C VAL A 179 0.51 7.80 8.67
N GLU A 180 0.77 8.05 9.95
CA GLU A 180 1.31 7.06 10.88
C GLU A 180 0.15 6.41 11.63
N VAL A 181 0.10 5.08 11.64
CA VAL A 181 -1.03 4.30 12.15
C VAL A 181 -0.61 3.58 13.42
N LYS A 182 -1.36 3.77 14.51
CA LYS A 182 -1.08 3.10 15.79
C LYS A 182 -2.34 2.51 16.40
N LEU A 183 -2.16 1.38 17.10
CA LEU A 183 -3.21 0.88 17.99
C LEU A 183 -3.20 1.61 19.33
N GLY A 184 -4.36 1.73 19.97
CA GLY A 184 -4.51 2.43 21.25
C GLY A 184 -3.63 1.92 22.39
N ASN A 185 -3.23 0.66 22.35
CA ASN A 185 -2.33 0.04 23.33
C ASN A 185 -0.84 0.16 22.96
N ASN A 186 -0.49 0.72 21.79
CA ASN A 186 0.89 0.82 21.34
C ASN A 186 1.71 1.76 22.26
N PRO A 187 2.84 1.28 22.85
CA PRO A 187 3.67 2.08 23.75
C PRO A 187 4.30 3.31 23.09
N GLU A 188 4.51 3.32 21.77
CA GLU A 188 5.09 4.46 21.03
C GLU A 188 4.23 5.73 21.12
N LEU A 189 2.94 5.59 21.44
CA LEU A 189 2.03 6.70 21.74
C LEU A 189 2.47 7.54 22.95
N GLN A 190 3.50 7.13 23.70
CA GLN A 190 4.07 7.93 24.79
C GLN A 190 5.01 9.06 24.30
N GLY A 191 5.33 9.10 23.01
CA GLY A 191 6.01 10.24 22.37
C GLY A 191 6.94 9.91 21.20
N ASP A 192 7.33 8.65 21.03
CA ASP A 192 8.27 8.25 19.98
C ASP A 192 7.68 8.42 18.57
N VAL A 193 6.37 8.21 18.45
CA VAL A 193 5.62 8.34 17.20
C VAL A 193 5.66 9.76 16.61
N ILE A 194 5.77 10.80 17.46
CA ILE A 194 5.83 12.20 17.02
C ILE A 194 7.13 12.46 16.27
N LYS A 195 8.27 12.10 16.88
CA LYS A 195 9.60 12.33 16.30
C LYS A 195 9.75 11.59 14.98
N GLN A 196 9.18 10.39 14.90
CA GLN A 196 9.15 9.59 13.70
C GLN A 196 8.37 10.32 12.58
N LEU A 197 7.16 10.81 12.88
CA LEU A 197 6.33 11.54 11.92
C LEU A 197 6.98 12.85 11.44
N GLU A 198 7.57 13.62 12.36
CA GLU A 198 8.32 14.85 12.01
C GLU A 198 9.49 14.54 11.06
N GLY A 199 10.26 13.49 11.35
CA GLY A 199 11.34 13.03 10.49
C GLY A 199 10.86 12.64 9.09
N TYR A 200 9.68 12.04 8.97
CA TYR A 200 9.06 11.72 7.69
C TYR A 200 8.64 12.95 6.90
N VAL A 201 7.98 13.90 7.57
CA VAL A 201 7.57 15.18 6.95
C VAL A 201 8.79 15.93 6.44
N GLU A 202 9.83 16.06 7.26
CA GLU A 202 11.08 16.73 6.89
C GLU A 202 11.78 16.02 5.72
N ARG A 203 11.81 14.69 5.72
CA ARG A 203 12.42 13.87 4.65
C ARG A 203 11.76 14.11 3.30
N ILE A 204 10.42 14.11 3.24
CA ILE A 204 9.71 14.38 1.99
C ILE A 204 9.93 15.84 1.58
N SER A 205 9.87 16.78 2.54
CA SER A 205 10.02 18.21 2.25
C SER A 205 11.40 18.52 1.63
N LYS A 206 12.47 17.92 2.17
CA LYS A 206 13.84 18.04 1.62
C LYS A 206 14.01 17.44 0.22
N ASN A 207 13.22 16.42 -0.12
CA ASN A 207 13.29 15.70 -1.39
C ASN A 207 12.01 15.86 -2.22
N PHE A 208 11.33 17.00 -2.08
CA PHE A 208 9.95 17.18 -2.55
C PHE A 208 9.80 16.92 -4.05
N GLU A 209 10.70 17.46 -4.88
CA GLU A 209 10.65 17.31 -6.33
C GLU A 209 10.76 15.84 -6.79
N ASP A 210 11.59 15.05 -6.12
CA ASP A 210 11.74 13.63 -6.41
C ASP A 210 10.47 12.85 -6.06
N TYR A 211 9.85 13.16 -4.92
CA TYR A 211 8.58 12.58 -4.49
C TYR A 211 7.43 13.00 -5.40
N LYS A 212 7.32 14.29 -5.73
CA LYS A 212 6.34 14.85 -6.67
C LYS A 212 6.38 14.10 -8.00
N LYS A 213 7.54 14.10 -8.66
CA LYS A 213 7.72 13.43 -9.96
C LYS A 213 7.38 11.95 -9.86
N CYS A 214 7.83 11.29 -8.80
CA CYS A 214 7.57 9.88 -8.57
C CYS A 214 6.07 9.57 -8.47
N TYR A 215 5.33 10.31 -7.65
CA TYR A 215 3.93 9.99 -7.37
C TYR A 215 2.93 10.53 -8.40
N GLU A 216 3.27 11.58 -9.15
CA GLU A 216 2.49 11.96 -10.34
C GLU A 216 2.57 10.87 -11.42
N LEU A 217 3.78 10.33 -11.67
CA LEU A 217 3.95 9.20 -12.60
C LEU A 217 3.29 7.91 -12.07
N ASN A 218 3.41 7.62 -10.78
CA ASN A 218 2.74 6.47 -10.15
C ASN A 218 1.22 6.57 -10.34
N PHE A 219 0.61 7.71 -10.01
CA PHE A 219 -0.82 7.93 -10.14
C PHE A 219 -1.28 7.74 -11.58
N LYS A 220 -0.55 8.33 -12.54
CA LYS A 220 -0.82 8.17 -13.97
C LYS A 220 -0.77 6.71 -14.39
N GLN A 221 0.27 5.97 -14.01
CA GLN A 221 0.39 4.55 -14.35
C GLN A 221 -0.72 3.70 -13.70
N LYS A 222 -1.08 3.95 -12.44
CA LYS A 222 -2.20 3.25 -11.79
C LYS A 222 -3.53 3.52 -12.50
N LYS A 223 -3.76 4.76 -12.93
CA LYS A 223 -4.92 5.13 -13.74
C LYS A 223 -4.94 4.38 -15.08
N GLU A 224 -3.81 4.33 -15.78
CA GLU A 224 -3.66 3.60 -17.05
C GLU A 224 -3.71 2.07 -16.91
N LEU A 225 -3.54 1.54 -15.70
CA LEU A 225 -3.79 0.13 -15.35
C LEU A 225 -5.25 -0.14 -14.98
N ASP A 226 -6.14 0.86 -15.08
CA ASP A 226 -7.55 0.78 -14.69
C ASP A 226 -7.79 0.51 -13.19
N LEU A 227 -6.79 0.73 -12.31
CA LEU A 227 -6.94 0.50 -10.86
C LEU A 227 -7.99 1.42 -10.20
N TYR A 228 -8.26 2.56 -10.82
CA TYR A 228 -9.25 3.53 -10.35
C TYR A 228 -10.60 3.41 -11.07
N GLU A 229 -10.79 2.45 -11.98
CA GLU A 229 -11.98 2.37 -12.85
C GLU A 229 -13.31 2.37 -12.07
N SER A 230 -13.36 1.65 -10.94
CA SER A 230 -14.53 1.56 -10.06
C SER A 230 -14.67 2.72 -9.06
N GLN A 231 -13.76 3.69 -9.08
CA GLN A 231 -13.70 4.81 -8.13
C GLN A 231 -14.17 6.08 -8.84
N ASP A 232 -15.48 6.30 -8.92
CA ASP A 232 -16.08 7.39 -9.71
C ASP A 232 -15.49 8.78 -9.45
N LYS A 233 -15.05 9.05 -8.21
CA LYS A 233 -14.48 10.36 -7.84
C LYS A 233 -13.01 10.53 -8.26
N ILE A 234 -12.32 9.44 -8.58
CA ILE A 234 -10.87 9.43 -8.82
C ILE A 234 -10.55 9.03 -10.27
N ARG A 235 -11.37 8.19 -10.92
CA ARG A 235 -11.08 7.62 -12.26
C ARG A 235 -10.73 8.66 -13.33
N ASN A 236 -11.34 9.84 -13.28
CA ASN A 236 -11.14 10.93 -14.25
C ASN A 236 -10.28 12.07 -13.68
N LEU A 237 -9.79 11.93 -12.45
CA LEU A 237 -8.98 12.94 -11.80
C LEU A 237 -7.62 13.06 -12.49
N GLU A 238 -7.13 14.29 -12.58
CA GLU A 238 -5.73 14.60 -12.82
C GLU A 238 -5.21 15.25 -11.54
N ILE A 239 -3.98 14.90 -11.14
CA ILE A 239 -3.36 15.45 -9.94
C ILE A 239 -2.21 16.37 -10.32
N ASN A 240 -2.05 17.46 -9.58
CA ASN A 240 -0.87 18.29 -9.54
C ASN A 240 -0.39 18.34 -8.10
N ILE A 241 0.76 17.73 -7.81
CA ILE A 241 1.30 17.72 -6.44
C ILE A 241 2.04 19.05 -6.23
N VAL A 242 1.56 19.89 -5.32
CA VAL A 242 2.13 21.20 -5.01
C VAL A 242 2.86 21.16 -3.67
N ASP A 243 3.74 22.14 -3.46
CA ASP A 243 4.57 22.22 -2.27
C ASP A 243 3.75 22.20 -0.97
N GLY A 244 4.31 21.55 0.05
CA GLY A 244 3.70 21.32 1.35
C GLY A 244 3.57 19.84 1.68
N VAL A 245 4.01 19.50 2.89
CA VAL A 245 3.91 18.16 3.47
C VAL A 245 3.29 18.29 4.84
N SER A 246 2.33 17.42 5.15
CA SER A 246 1.71 17.33 6.47
C SER A 246 1.85 15.92 7.03
N GLY A 247 1.75 15.80 8.35
CA GLY A 247 1.71 14.53 9.05
C GLY A 247 0.44 14.41 9.87
N ILE A 248 -0.14 13.22 9.93
CA ILE A 248 -1.23 12.88 10.84
C ILE A 248 -0.93 11.55 11.55
N ILE A 249 -1.36 11.45 12.81
CA ILE A 249 -1.36 10.20 13.56
C ILE A 249 -2.79 9.70 13.63
N VAL A 250 -3.04 8.48 13.14
CA VAL A 250 -4.34 7.82 13.22
C VAL A 250 -4.29 6.74 14.29
N VAL A 251 -5.12 6.89 15.33
CA VAL A 251 -5.16 5.97 16.46
C VAL A 251 -6.47 5.21 16.46
N GLY A 252 -6.41 3.88 16.40
CA GLY A 252 -7.58 3.00 16.42
C GLY A 252 -7.44 1.85 17.40
N GLY A 253 -8.55 1.17 17.70
CA GLY A 253 -8.58 0.05 18.65
C GLY A 253 -8.35 0.47 20.11
N TYR A 254 -8.72 -0.42 21.04
CA TYR A 254 -8.55 -0.24 22.49
C TYR A 254 -8.89 1.18 23.00
N SER A 255 -10.07 1.70 22.63
CA SER A 255 -10.41 3.12 22.79
C SER A 255 -10.30 3.64 24.23
N CYS A 256 -10.57 2.80 25.22
CA CYS A 256 -10.42 3.16 26.63
C CYS A 256 -8.96 3.39 27.04
N ILE A 257 -8.01 2.67 26.42
CA ILE A 257 -6.56 2.83 26.66
C ILE A 257 -6.02 4.01 25.84
N ALA A 258 -6.54 4.20 24.63
CA ALA A 258 -6.08 5.24 23.71
C ALA A 258 -6.37 6.66 24.23
N LYS A 259 -7.49 6.87 24.94
CA LYS A 259 -7.97 8.21 25.33
C LYS A 259 -6.93 9.04 26.07
N ASP A 260 -6.37 8.50 27.16
CA ASP A 260 -5.44 9.25 28.00
C ASP A 260 -4.15 9.57 27.22
N ARG A 261 -3.66 8.60 26.44
CA ARG A 261 -2.45 8.78 25.60
C ARG A 261 -2.66 9.83 24.51
N ILE A 262 -3.83 9.84 23.88
CA ILE A 262 -4.18 10.82 22.86
C ILE A 262 -4.24 12.23 23.46
N GLU A 263 -4.83 12.38 24.65
CA GLU A 263 -4.88 13.69 25.32
C GLU A 263 -3.48 14.17 25.73
N GLU A 264 -2.62 13.28 26.23
CA GLU A 264 -1.21 13.61 26.49
C GLU A 264 -0.48 14.07 25.22
N LEU A 265 -0.66 13.37 24.10
CA LEU A 265 -0.01 13.74 22.83
C LEU A 265 -0.51 15.10 22.31
N LYS A 266 -1.81 15.37 22.36
CA LYS A 266 -2.38 16.67 21.96
C LYS A 266 -1.82 17.82 22.80
N GLN A 267 -1.63 17.61 24.10
CA GLN A 267 -1.05 18.62 25.00
C GLN A 267 0.43 18.88 24.67
N LYS A 268 1.19 17.83 24.34
CA LYS A 268 2.62 17.94 24.01
C LYS A 268 2.87 18.58 22.63
N THR A 269 1.99 18.33 21.66
CA THR A 269 2.17 18.79 20.28
C THR A 269 0.85 19.29 19.68
N PRO A 270 0.47 20.55 19.91
CA PRO A 270 -0.79 21.11 19.39
C PRO A 270 -0.81 21.23 17.85
N ASP A 271 0.36 21.26 17.21
CA ASP A 271 0.49 21.44 15.75
C ASP A 271 0.32 20.12 14.96
N ILE A 272 0.44 18.96 15.62
CA ILE A 272 0.25 17.65 14.99
C ILE A 272 -1.20 17.21 15.12
N ARG A 273 -1.81 16.81 14.01
CA ARG A 273 -3.19 16.31 14.00
C ARG A 273 -3.21 14.85 14.42
N ILE A 274 -3.97 14.59 15.48
CA ILE A 274 -4.23 13.24 15.99
C ILE A 274 -5.71 12.92 15.73
N LEU A 275 -5.96 11.89 14.93
CA LEU A 275 -7.29 11.47 14.53
C LEU A 275 -7.64 10.15 15.23
N PRO A 276 -8.48 10.17 16.28
CA PRO A 276 -9.00 8.95 16.85
C PRO A 276 -10.07 8.33 15.95
N VAL A 277 -10.02 7.01 15.79
CA VAL A 277 -11.08 6.21 15.17
C VAL A 277 -11.76 5.40 16.26
N TRP A 278 -13.03 5.73 16.52
CA TRP A 278 -13.83 5.06 17.54
C TRP A 278 -14.84 4.09 16.91
N ASN A 279 -14.74 2.82 17.27
CA ASN A 279 -15.70 1.79 16.86
C ASN A 279 -16.84 1.72 17.88
N MET A 280 -17.74 2.70 17.85
CA MET A 280 -18.92 2.75 18.72
C MET A 280 -20.17 2.26 17.99
N ILE A 281 -20.99 1.45 18.68
CA ILE A 281 -22.31 1.07 18.18
C ILE A 281 -23.24 2.28 18.33
N ASP A 282 -23.78 2.74 17.20
CA ASP A 282 -24.73 3.85 17.15
C ASP A 282 -26.16 3.33 16.97
N PHE A 283 -26.89 3.22 18.09
CA PHE A 283 -28.28 2.76 18.08
C PHE A 283 -29.25 3.73 17.37
N SER A 284 -28.85 4.98 17.08
CA SER A 284 -29.69 5.89 16.31
C SER A 284 -29.88 5.45 14.86
N LYS A 285 -29.00 4.57 14.36
CA LYS A 285 -29.06 3.98 13.02
C LYS A 285 -29.83 2.65 12.95
N ALA A 286 -30.36 2.19 14.09
CA ALA A 286 -31.12 0.94 14.19
C ALA A 286 -32.64 1.14 14.16
N LEU A 287 -33.10 2.39 14.02
CA LEU A 287 -34.50 2.82 13.94
C LEU A 287 -34.78 3.39 12.54
#